data_AF-A0A1M6WGP8-F1
#
_entry.id   AF-A0A1M6WGP8-F1
#
_cell.length_a   1.000
_cell.length_b   1.000
_cell.length_c   1.000
_cell.angle_alpha   90.00
_cell.angle_beta   90.00
_cell.angle_gamma   90.00
#
_symmetry.space_group_name_H-M   'P 1'
#
loop_
_entity.id
_entity.type
_entity.pdbx_description
1 polymer ?
#
loop_
_entity_poly.entity_id
_entity_poly.type
_entity_poly.pdbx_seq_one_letter_code
_entity_poly.pdbx_strand_id
1 'polypeptide(L)'
;MNKKKLLALLVSSAFLFAACGDDDNPSSPKNNDTEISSSSEEDDCDSDECEVKSSSSKTDDKKSSDSKEGDKKSSDSKNEKSSSSTKNEGDKSSSSVENKANSSSSSAEAPKSSSSVDVPKGARAAKLTDLEKNVELKLFDQTVYLSTGSKQGLVALRIPNEMWIVTYTDFANGEVKFVDGNVGKQYAETDAVKKILEKLKDKNGFTISFIVDENGVVKYAVNGSKEYSEAVKASVTVAKGKVSKAEDIKDKIYKCTDGDTTRTFTFFDNSYIVENGVGDKVAYWIGGHYDIQRSTLLMRPAYYNKPVYSMYAYSVGTENTISMSNGETTTTMSCNVESSEYKYEKASDFVGEWQNIKDGIEWNFTLKADGSYELSAFEGQKNVESKSGVWEVYGYHLMMRNSGCLHPDKCTSSIHGQLQTGPIDKATNKISGFSFIHSDPDTPKIPTSFEAPQYE
;
A
#
# COMPACT_ATOMS: atom_id res chain seq x y z
N MET A 1 32.87 24.34 52.17
CA MET A 1 33.52 23.09 52.63
C MET A 1 32.42 22.15 53.11
N ASN A 2 32.29 20.86 52.77
CA ASN A 2 32.95 19.95 51.79
C ASN A 2 31.84 18.96 51.31
N LYS A 3 31.57 18.75 50.01
CA LYS A 3 32.30 17.90 49.03
C LYS A 3 32.61 16.44 49.47
N LYS A 4 31.65 15.53 49.25
CA LYS A 4 31.77 14.11 48.79
C LYS A 4 30.46 13.81 48.00
N LYS A 5 30.36 13.24 46.79
CA LYS A 5 31.23 12.45 45.87
C LYS A 5 31.45 10.96 46.22
N LEU A 6 30.59 10.09 45.67
CA LEU A 6 30.83 8.75 45.09
C LEU A 6 29.85 8.63 43.90
N LEU A 7 30.31 8.30 42.67
CA LEU A 7 30.41 6.94 42.09
C LEU A 7 29.07 6.19 42.16
N ALA A 8 28.30 6.00 41.08
CA ALA A 8 28.59 5.58 39.70
C ALA A 8 29.01 4.10 39.59
N LEU A 9 28.13 3.30 39.00
CA LEU A 9 28.31 1.88 38.71
C LEU A 9 27.70 1.60 37.32
N LEU A 10 28.54 1.63 36.30
CA LEU A 10 28.20 1.17 34.94
C LEU A 10 28.44 -0.34 34.90
N VAL A 11 27.44 -1.11 34.48
CA VAL A 11 27.60 -2.53 34.13
C VAL A 11 27.54 -2.62 32.61
N SER A 12 28.72 -2.57 31.97
CA SER A 12 28.87 -2.82 30.54
C SER A 12 28.98 -4.32 30.31
N SER A 13 27.95 -4.93 29.73
CA SER A 13 27.98 -6.33 29.31
C SER A 13 28.36 -6.41 27.83
N ALA A 14 29.67 -6.55 27.55
CA ALA A 14 30.13 -6.96 26.23
C ALA A 14 29.89 -8.47 26.06
N PHE A 15 29.34 -8.88 24.92
CA PHE A 15 29.23 -10.28 24.55
C PHE A 15 30.31 -10.64 23.54
N LEU A 16 30.91 -11.81 23.72
CA LEU A 16 31.93 -12.38 22.84
C LEU A 16 31.25 -13.34 21.87
N PHE A 17 31.38 -13.09 20.56
CA PHE A 17 31.08 -14.09 19.55
C PHE A 17 32.26 -15.07 19.46
N ALA A 18 31.97 -16.38 19.52
CA ALA A 18 32.94 -17.44 19.28
C ALA A 18 32.65 -18.07 17.93
N ALA A 19 33.66 -18.11 17.05
CA ALA A 19 33.56 -18.68 15.71
C ALA A 19 34.43 -19.94 15.57
N CYS A 20 33.85 -21.01 15.03
CA CYS A 20 34.50 -22.21 14.51
C CYS A 20 33.59 -22.81 13.42
N GLY A 21 34.13 -23.13 12.24
CA GLY A 21 33.54 -24.15 11.35
C GLY A 21 34.11 -25.53 11.71
N ASP A 22 34.26 -26.52 10.82
CA ASP A 22 34.10 -26.61 9.35
C ASP A 22 34.04 -28.13 9.00
N ASP A 23 33.41 -28.68 7.94
CA ASP A 23 32.25 -28.35 7.08
C ASP A 23 31.86 -29.66 6.34
N ASP A 24 30.61 -29.87 5.88
CA ASP A 24 30.26 -31.01 4.99
C ASP A 24 28.88 -30.88 4.29
N ASN A 25 28.81 -31.26 3.00
CA ASN A 25 27.63 -31.17 2.12
C ASN A 25 27.64 -32.36 1.13
N PRO A 26 26.51 -32.94 0.69
CA PRO A 26 26.04 -32.55 -0.65
C PRO A 26 24.51 -32.66 -0.94
N SER A 27 24.15 -32.00 -2.05
CA SER A 27 23.03 -32.26 -2.99
C SER A 27 21.70 -31.51 -2.79
N SER A 28 21.15 -31.07 -3.92
CA SER A 28 20.03 -30.11 -4.05
C SER A 28 18.81 -30.78 -4.73
N PRO A 29 17.62 -30.13 -4.76
CA PRO A 29 17.39 -29.12 -5.80
C PRO A 29 16.78 -27.80 -5.29
N LYS A 30 16.92 -26.77 -6.14
CA LYS A 30 16.62 -25.36 -5.91
C LYS A 30 15.13 -25.07 -5.66
N ASN A 31 14.87 -24.09 -4.79
CA ASN A 31 13.85 -23.04 -4.96
C ASN A 31 14.49 -21.70 -4.59
N ASN A 32 14.11 -20.61 -5.26
CA ASN A 32 14.70 -19.29 -5.06
C ASN A 32 13.86 -18.43 -4.11
N ASP A 33 13.99 -18.66 -2.79
CA ASP A 33 13.47 -17.76 -1.76
C ASP A 33 14.64 -16.95 -1.17
N THR A 34 14.97 -15.80 -1.78
CA THR A 34 16.02 -14.90 -1.30
C THR A 34 15.49 -14.02 -0.15
N GLU A 35 15.27 -14.61 1.03
CA GLU A 35 15.10 -13.82 2.27
C GLU A 35 16.44 -13.15 2.62
N ILE A 36 16.53 -11.82 2.45
CA ILE A 36 17.68 -11.03 2.90
C ILE A 36 17.65 -10.93 4.42
N SER A 37 18.31 -11.88 5.08
CA SER A 37 18.73 -11.76 6.48
C SER A 37 19.98 -10.87 6.58
N SER A 38 20.30 -10.39 7.79
CA SER A 38 21.23 -9.28 7.98
C SER A 38 22.71 -9.66 7.83
N SER A 39 23.30 -9.34 6.67
CA SER A 39 24.73 -9.03 6.50
C SER A 39 24.86 -7.85 5.53
N SER A 40 25.82 -6.95 5.75
CA SER A 40 26.05 -5.80 4.87
C SER A 40 26.67 -6.19 3.53
N GLU A 41 26.16 -5.60 2.47
CA GLU A 41 26.98 -5.25 1.30
C GLU A 41 27.17 -3.73 1.36
N GLU A 42 28.43 -3.28 1.30
CA GLU A 42 28.78 -1.86 1.18
C GLU A 42 28.63 -1.44 -0.29
N ASP A 43 28.23 -0.19 -0.57
CA ASP A 43 28.19 0.35 -1.94
C ASP A 43 29.61 0.69 -2.45
N ASP A 44 30.44 -0.34 -2.70
CA ASP A 44 31.78 -0.23 -3.29
C ASP A 44 31.72 0.18 -4.79
N CYS A 45 31.33 1.43 -5.04
CA CYS A 45 31.54 2.11 -6.32
C CYS A 45 32.98 2.65 -6.43
N ASP A 46 33.97 1.76 -6.38
CA ASP A 46 35.38 2.14 -6.58
C ASP A 46 35.66 2.51 -8.05
N SER A 47 36.57 3.45 -8.27
CA SER A 47 36.70 4.16 -9.55
C SER A 47 37.83 3.65 -10.44
N ASP A 48 37.60 3.51 -11.76
CA ASP A 48 38.40 4.21 -12.78
C ASP A 48 37.86 4.07 -14.23
N GLU A 49 38.53 4.74 -15.18
CA GLU A 49 38.32 4.73 -16.64
C GLU A 49 37.01 5.35 -17.19
N CYS A 50 36.93 6.69 -17.15
CA CYS A 50 36.15 7.48 -18.11
C CYS A 50 36.88 8.76 -18.58
N GLU A 51 37.99 8.61 -19.32
CA GLU A 51 38.59 9.73 -20.07
C GLU A 51 37.67 10.18 -21.24
N VAL A 52 36.79 11.15 -21.01
CA VAL A 52 36.29 12.01 -22.10
C VAL A 52 36.34 13.49 -21.71
N LYS A 53 37.30 14.18 -22.34
CA LYS A 53 37.67 15.59 -22.21
C LYS A 53 36.49 16.57 -22.10
N SER A 54 36.58 17.44 -21.10
CA SER A 54 35.83 18.69 -21.04
C SER A 54 36.07 19.57 -22.26
N SER A 55 35.01 20.19 -22.79
CA SER A 55 35.12 21.49 -23.46
C SER A 55 33.85 22.31 -23.19
N SER A 56 34.00 23.63 -23.08
CA SER A 56 32.95 24.54 -22.62
C SER A 56 32.80 25.72 -23.56
N SER A 57 31.56 26.14 -23.79
CA SER A 57 31.26 27.51 -24.20
C SER A 57 29.79 27.86 -23.93
N LYS A 58 29.59 29.08 -23.40
CA LYS A 58 28.32 29.81 -23.49
C LYS A 58 28.41 30.70 -24.73
N THR A 59 27.28 31.00 -25.37
CA THR A 59 26.69 32.36 -25.41
C THR A 59 25.35 32.36 -26.14
N ASP A 60 24.54 33.37 -25.83
CA ASP A 60 23.24 33.70 -26.41
C ASP A 60 23.32 34.12 -27.90
N ASP A 61 22.20 34.07 -28.64
CA ASP A 61 21.44 35.30 -28.95
C ASP A 61 20.01 35.02 -29.47
N LYS A 62 19.29 36.07 -29.89
CA LYS A 62 17.82 36.14 -30.02
C LYS A 62 17.26 36.17 -31.46
N LYS A 63 15.94 35.97 -31.52
CA LYS A 63 14.91 36.81 -32.21
C LYS A 63 14.32 36.40 -33.59
N SER A 64 13.04 36.00 -33.52
CA SER A 64 11.85 36.55 -34.24
C SER A 64 11.74 36.63 -35.78
N SER A 65 10.86 35.80 -36.37
CA SER A 65 9.66 36.16 -37.19
C SER A 65 8.88 34.86 -37.50
N ASP A 66 7.54 34.69 -37.47
CA ASP A 66 6.33 35.54 -37.52
C ASP A 66 5.71 35.75 -38.93
N SER A 67 4.37 35.61 -39.03
CA SER A 67 3.46 35.80 -40.18
C SER A 67 3.52 34.83 -41.39
N LYS A 68 2.45 34.56 -42.16
CA LYS A 68 0.98 34.45 -41.91
C LYS A 68 0.23 33.88 -43.15
N GLU A 69 -0.90 33.19 -42.92
CA GLU A 69 -2.16 33.05 -43.74
C GLU A 69 -2.21 32.86 -45.28
N GLY A 70 -3.09 31.93 -45.70
CA GLY A 70 -3.98 32.07 -46.88
C GLY A 70 -3.97 30.94 -47.94
N ASP A 71 -5.06 30.62 -48.65
CA ASP A 71 -6.50 30.80 -48.33
C ASP A 71 -7.43 29.86 -49.16
N LYS A 72 -8.54 29.40 -48.55
CA LYS A 72 -9.87 28.98 -49.08
C LYS A 72 -10.09 28.17 -50.41
N LYS A 73 -11.15 27.32 -50.32
CA LYS A 73 -12.14 26.88 -51.36
C LYS A 73 -11.73 25.83 -52.41
N SER A 74 -12.64 25.04 -53.03
CA SER A 74 -14.00 24.52 -52.66
C SER A 74 -14.58 23.62 -53.79
N SER A 75 -15.65 22.85 -53.52
CA SER A 75 -16.63 22.28 -54.50
C SER A 75 -16.12 21.12 -55.39
N ASP A 76 -16.93 20.16 -55.89
CA ASP A 76 -18.31 19.74 -55.49
C ASP A 76 -18.59 18.25 -55.86
N SER A 77 -19.80 17.80 -55.52
CA SER A 77 -20.39 16.47 -55.67
C SER A 77 -20.86 16.06 -57.09
N LYS A 78 -21.00 14.73 -57.35
CA LYS A 78 -22.29 14.08 -57.78
C LYS A 78 -22.25 12.58 -58.20
N ASN A 79 -23.37 11.91 -57.91
CA ASN A 79 -24.01 10.73 -58.58
C ASN A 79 -23.20 9.41 -58.70
N GLU A 80 -23.75 8.20 -58.82
CA GLU A 80 -25.08 7.54 -58.58
C GLU A 80 -24.74 6.08 -58.10
N LYS A 81 -25.53 5.35 -57.30
CA LYS A 81 -26.71 4.49 -57.68
C LYS A 81 -26.36 3.41 -58.75
N SER A 82 -26.84 2.15 -58.68
CA SER A 82 -28.11 1.68 -58.12
C SER A 82 -28.09 0.23 -57.58
N SER A 83 -29.06 -0.04 -56.70
CA SER A 83 -29.54 -1.31 -56.14
C SER A 83 -29.94 -2.44 -57.11
N SER A 84 -29.98 -3.69 -56.62
CA SER A 84 -31.16 -4.59 -56.76
C SER A 84 -31.13 -5.74 -55.72
N SER A 85 -32.22 -6.51 -55.57
CA SER A 85 -32.44 -7.41 -54.42
C SER A 85 -33.41 -8.58 -54.65
N THR A 86 -33.21 -9.68 -53.91
CA THR A 86 -34.15 -10.79 -53.63
C THR A 86 -33.72 -11.45 -52.30
N LYS A 87 -34.54 -11.73 -51.27
CA LYS A 87 -35.92 -12.27 -51.12
C LYS A 87 -36.05 -13.80 -51.25
N ASN A 88 -36.23 -14.51 -50.11
CA ASN A 88 -37.51 -15.09 -49.63
C ASN A 88 -37.31 -15.68 -48.20
N GLU A 89 -38.27 -15.53 -47.27
CA GLU A 89 -39.29 -16.52 -46.81
C GLU A 89 -38.68 -17.84 -46.28
N GLY A 90 -39.04 -18.40 -45.12
CA GLY A 90 -39.97 -18.03 -44.03
C GLY A 90 -39.67 -18.95 -42.81
N ASP A 91 -40.50 -19.13 -41.78
CA ASP A 91 -41.75 -18.47 -41.36
C ASP A 91 -41.95 -18.81 -39.85
N LYS A 92 -42.28 -17.86 -38.95
CA LYS A 92 -43.65 -17.43 -38.59
C LYS A 92 -44.44 -18.43 -37.71
N SER A 93 -44.29 -18.30 -36.38
CA SER A 93 -45.37 -18.35 -35.36
C SER A 93 -44.79 -18.27 -33.93
N SER A 94 -45.52 -17.86 -32.87
CA SER A 94 -46.22 -16.59 -32.59
C SER A 94 -47.12 -16.75 -31.36
N SER A 95 -46.67 -16.28 -30.19
CA SER A 95 -47.54 -15.91 -29.06
C SER A 95 -46.74 -15.08 -28.06
N SER A 96 -47.12 -13.93 -27.52
CA SER A 96 -48.11 -12.89 -27.80
C SER A 96 -48.41 -12.25 -26.43
N VAL A 97 -47.95 -11.02 -26.19
CA VAL A 97 -48.55 -9.99 -25.31
C VAL A 97 -48.72 -10.40 -23.81
N GLU A 98 -48.23 -9.67 -22.81
CA GLU A 98 -48.53 -8.26 -22.49
C GLU A 98 -47.33 -7.45 -21.97
N ASN A 99 -47.33 -6.16 -22.32
CA ASN A 99 -46.52 -5.15 -21.65
C ASN A 99 -47.13 -4.77 -20.31
N LYS A 100 -46.33 -4.78 -19.24
CA LYS A 100 -46.62 -3.95 -18.06
C LYS A 100 -45.35 -3.47 -17.40
N ALA A 101 -44.98 -2.22 -17.67
CA ALA A 101 -43.89 -1.56 -16.98
C ALA A 101 -44.24 -1.40 -15.49
N ASN A 102 -43.30 -1.73 -14.61
CA ASN A 102 -43.23 -1.13 -13.29
C ASN A 102 -41.78 -1.09 -12.82
N SER A 103 -41.29 0.09 -12.48
CA SER A 103 -39.92 0.30 -12.00
C SER A 103 -39.78 -0.14 -10.55
N SER A 104 -38.77 -0.95 -10.24
CA SER A 104 -38.30 -1.16 -8.86
C SER A 104 -36.78 -1.26 -8.86
N SER A 105 -36.13 -0.37 -8.11
CA SER A 105 -34.67 -0.24 -8.04
C SER A 105 -33.98 -1.51 -7.54
N SER A 106 -33.03 -2.01 -8.31
CA SER A 106 -32.00 -2.94 -7.84
C SER A 106 -30.99 -2.22 -6.94
N SER A 107 -31.39 -1.94 -5.69
CA SER A 107 -30.45 -1.57 -4.64
C SER A 107 -29.40 -2.68 -4.51
N ALA A 108 -28.13 -2.35 -4.75
CA ALA A 108 -27.05 -3.32 -4.64
C ALA A 108 -27.02 -3.93 -3.23
N GLU A 109 -27.22 -5.24 -3.13
CA GLU A 109 -27.01 -5.92 -1.85
C GLU A 109 -25.53 -5.82 -1.47
N ALA A 110 -25.24 -5.27 -0.28
CA ALA A 110 -23.90 -5.34 0.28
C ALA A 110 -23.49 -6.82 0.44
N PRO A 111 -22.24 -7.20 0.12
CA PRO A 111 -21.81 -8.59 0.18
C PRO A 111 -21.94 -9.14 1.60
N LYS A 112 -22.82 -10.12 1.77
CA LYS A 112 -23.02 -10.83 3.05
C LYS A 112 -21.81 -11.72 3.32
N SER A 113 -20.77 -11.17 3.94
CA SER A 113 -19.63 -11.93 4.44
C SER A 113 -20.13 -12.99 5.44
N SER A 114 -20.13 -14.25 5.01
CA SER A 114 -20.87 -15.33 5.65
C SER A 114 -20.04 -16.14 6.67
N SER A 115 -19.09 -15.49 7.33
CA SER A 115 -18.35 -16.05 8.47
C SER A 115 -19.00 -15.61 9.79
N SER A 116 -20.06 -16.30 10.20
CA SER A 116 -20.56 -16.20 11.57
C SER A 116 -19.53 -16.81 12.52
N VAL A 117 -18.65 -15.97 13.09
CA VAL A 117 -17.76 -16.38 14.19
C VAL A 117 -18.60 -16.94 15.32
N ASP A 118 -18.13 -18.05 15.91
CA ASP A 118 -18.85 -18.85 16.90
C ASP A 118 -18.79 -18.19 18.29
N VAL A 119 -19.26 -16.93 18.37
CA VAL A 119 -19.18 -16.05 19.53
C VAL A 119 -20.00 -16.62 20.69
N PRO A 120 -19.44 -16.75 21.90
CA PRO A 120 -20.18 -17.23 23.07
C PRO A 120 -21.46 -16.43 23.32
N LYS A 121 -22.53 -17.11 23.73
CA LYS A 121 -23.82 -16.46 24.05
C LYS A 121 -23.59 -15.34 25.09
N GLY A 122 -24.13 -14.16 24.79
CA GLY A 122 -24.00 -12.97 25.64
C GLY A 122 -22.78 -12.09 25.32
N ALA A 123 -21.74 -12.67 24.72
CA ALA A 123 -20.62 -11.91 24.18
C ALA A 123 -20.95 -11.33 22.79
N ARG A 124 -20.10 -10.40 22.34
CA ARG A 124 -20.06 -9.88 20.97
C ARG A 124 -18.65 -9.93 20.41
N ALA A 125 -18.50 -9.91 19.09
CA ALA A 125 -17.23 -9.57 18.47
C ALA A 125 -16.69 -8.23 19.01
N ALA A 126 -15.38 -8.18 19.26
CA ALA A 126 -14.71 -6.93 19.61
C ALA A 126 -14.56 -6.04 18.35
N LYS A 127 -14.50 -4.74 18.58
CA LYS A 127 -14.04 -3.73 17.62
C LYS A 127 -12.60 -3.36 17.97
N LEU A 128 -11.83 -2.86 17.00
CA LEU A 128 -10.46 -2.40 17.25
C LEU A 128 -10.36 -1.35 18.37
N THR A 129 -11.44 -0.58 18.56
CA THR A 129 -11.63 0.43 19.63
C THR A 129 -11.86 -0.14 21.03
N ASP A 130 -12.30 -1.40 21.17
CA ASP A 130 -12.53 -2.03 22.49
C ASP A 130 -11.21 -2.48 23.14
N LEU A 131 -10.22 -2.85 22.32
CA LEU A 131 -8.90 -3.26 22.81
C LEU A 131 -8.16 -2.07 23.43
N GLU A 132 -7.26 -2.34 24.37
CA GLU A 132 -6.27 -1.36 24.83
C GLU A 132 -5.22 -1.05 23.74
N LYS A 133 -4.42 0.02 23.89
CA LYS A 133 -3.34 0.34 22.91
C LYS A 133 -2.24 -0.74 22.89
N ASN A 134 -1.98 -1.37 24.03
CA ASN A 134 -1.11 -2.54 24.15
C ASN A 134 -1.79 -3.55 25.08
N VAL A 135 -1.86 -4.82 24.67
CA VAL A 135 -2.29 -5.94 25.51
C VAL A 135 -1.20 -7.00 25.59
N GLU A 136 -1.09 -7.64 26.74
CA GLU A 136 -0.31 -8.85 26.94
C GLU A 136 -1.18 -10.08 26.64
N LEU A 137 -0.67 -10.96 25.78
CA LEU A 137 -1.31 -12.21 25.36
C LEU A 137 -0.36 -13.37 25.65
N LYS A 138 -0.92 -14.53 25.98
CA LYS A 138 -0.20 -15.82 25.92
C LYS A 138 -0.54 -16.52 24.62
N LEU A 139 0.46 -16.69 23.75
CA LEU A 139 0.35 -17.32 22.44
C LEU A 139 1.43 -18.42 22.36
N PHE A 140 1.03 -19.68 22.14
CA PHE A 140 1.97 -20.81 21.96
C PHE A 140 3.02 -20.91 23.10
N ASP A 141 2.50 -20.85 24.34
CA ASP A 141 3.25 -20.79 25.61
C ASP A 141 4.20 -19.60 25.78
N GLN A 142 4.18 -18.61 24.89
CA GLN A 142 5.01 -17.40 24.95
C GLN A 142 4.17 -16.20 25.39
N THR A 143 4.74 -15.32 26.21
CA THR A 143 4.17 -14.00 26.48
C THR A 143 4.50 -13.06 25.32
N VAL A 144 3.48 -12.63 24.59
CA VAL A 144 3.59 -11.77 23.39
C VAL A 144 2.71 -10.53 23.60
N TYR A 145 3.23 -9.37 23.24
CA TYR A 145 2.47 -8.12 23.32
C TYR A 145 1.83 -7.80 21.98
N LEU A 146 0.51 -7.69 21.92
CA LEU A 146 -0.19 -7.11 20.77
C LEU A 146 -0.31 -5.59 20.98
N SER A 147 0.24 -4.83 20.04
CA SER A 147 0.16 -3.38 20.00
C SER A 147 -0.75 -2.96 18.86
N THR A 148 -1.78 -2.15 19.15
CA THR A 148 -2.77 -1.68 18.17
C THR A 148 -2.57 -0.21 17.79
N GLY A 149 -1.40 0.33 18.12
CA GLY A 149 -0.97 1.70 17.83
C GLY A 149 -2.05 2.78 18.02
N SER A 150 -2.51 3.34 16.90
CA SER A 150 -3.41 4.49 16.81
C SER A 150 -4.81 4.07 16.32
N LYS A 151 -5.14 2.77 16.40
CA LYS A 151 -6.43 2.15 16.04
C LYS A 151 -6.79 2.22 14.54
N GLN A 152 -5.78 2.21 13.69
CA GLN A 152 -5.87 2.46 12.24
C GLN A 152 -5.76 1.20 11.35
N GLY A 153 -5.89 0.01 11.95
CA GLY A 153 -5.83 -1.28 11.26
C GLY A 153 -4.43 -1.92 11.22
N LEU A 154 -3.35 -1.15 11.35
CA LEU A 154 -2.01 -1.71 11.51
C LEU A 154 -1.78 -2.18 12.96
N VAL A 155 -1.51 -3.47 13.14
CA VAL A 155 -1.31 -4.10 14.46
C VAL A 155 -0.04 -4.95 14.47
N ALA A 156 0.67 -4.98 15.61
CA ALA A 156 1.94 -5.69 15.73
C ALA A 156 1.97 -6.63 16.95
N LEU A 157 2.40 -7.87 16.72
CA LEU A 157 2.86 -8.77 17.78
C LEU A 157 4.33 -8.51 18.08
N ARG A 158 4.70 -8.54 19.35
CA ARG A 158 6.06 -8.23 19.81
C ARG A 158 6.51 -9.12 20.96
N ILE A 159 7.70 -9.72 20.84
CA ILE A 159 8.47 -10.24 21.98
C ILE A 159 9.55 -9.18 22.30
N PRO A 160 9.73 -8.75 23.56
CA PRO A 160 10.57 -7.59 23.88
C PRO A 160 12.01 -7.73 23.40
N ASN A 161 12.44 -6.82 22.52
CA ASN A 161 13.79 -6.78 21.91
C ASN A 161 14.13 -7.97 20.99
N GLU A 162 13.23 -8.93 20.81
CA GLU A 162 13.46 -10.17 20.06
C GLU A 162 12.63 -10.24 18.76
N MET A 163 11.46 -9.61 18.69
CA MET A 163 10.55 -9.76 17.54
C MET A 163 9.56 -8.63 17.38
N TRP A 164 9.29 -8.25 16.13
CA TRP A 164 8.08 -7.62 15.64
C TRP A 164 7.50 -8.44 14.48
N ILE A 165 6.19 -8.72 14.53
CA ILE A 165 5.41 -9.22 13.39
C ILE A 165 4.23 -8.26 13.20
N VAL A 166 4.17 -7.58 12.06
CA VAL A 166 3.21 -6.52 11.75
C VAL A 166 2.23 -6.98 10.67
N THR A 167 0.94 -6.78 10.88
CA THR A 167 -0.10 -7.00 9.86
C THR A 167 -1.02 -5.78 9.73
N TYR A 168 -1.73 -5.70 8.60
CA TYR A 168 -2.83 -4.75 8.42
C TYR A 168 -4.14 -5.54 8.41
N THR A 169 -5.15 -5.02 9.11
CA THR A 169 -6.47 -5.65 9.24
C THR A 169 -7.57 -4.60 9.35
N ASP A 170 -8.71 -4.88 8.74
CA ASP A 170 -9.99 -4.18 8.95
C ASP A 170 -10.62 -4.48 10.32
N PHE A 171 -10.06 -5.44 11.07
CA PHE A 171 -10.59 -6.00 12.32
C PHE A 171 -12.01 -6.59 12.16
N ALA A 172 -12.35 -7.08 10.96
CA ALA A 172 -13.64 -7.70 10.69
C ALA A 172 -13.93 -8.86 11.66
N ASN A 173 -15.16 -8.92 12.15
CA ASN A 173 -15.64 -9.87 13.15
C ASN A 173 -14.80 -9.94 14.45
N GLY A 174 -13.93 -8.95 14.71
CA GLY A 174 -13.03 -8.94 15.86
C GLY A 174 -11.76 -9.78 15.67
N GLU A 175 -11.42 -10.18 14.46
CA GLU A 175 -10.31 -11.09 14.18
C GLU A 175 -9.05 -10.39 13.64
N VAL A 176 -7.88 -10.90 14.03
CA VAL A 176 -6.58 -10.51 13.47
C VAL A 176 -5.89 -11.76 12.93
N LYS A 177 -5.59 -11.79 11.64
CA LYS A 177 -4.91 -12.92 10.99
C LYS A 177 -3.46 -12.60 10.65
N PHE A 178 -2.55 -13.48 11.02
CA PHE A 178 -1.13 -13.44 10.71
C PHE A 178 -0.78 -14.62 9.81
N VAL A 179 -0.24 -14.36 8.62
CA VAL A 179 0.17 -15.38 7.62
C VAL A 179 1.51 -14.94 7.04
N ASP A 180 2.50 -15.84 6.89
CA ASP A 180 3.90 -15.47 6.58
C ASP A 180 4.03 -14.52 5.37
N GLY A 181 3.40 -14.85 4.24
CA GLY A 181 3.40 -14.02 3.03
C GLY A 181 2.55 -12.73 3.09
N ASN A 182 1.90 -12.44 4.23
CA ASN A 182 1.07 -11.24 4.43
C ASN A 182 1.38 -10.51 5.76
N VAL A 183 2.62 -10.63 6.27
CA VAL A 183 3.10 -9.88 7.43
C VAL A 183 4.46 -9.23 7.17
N GLY A 184 4.72 -8.12 7.86
CA GLY A 184 6.06 -7.57 8.03
C GLY A 184 6.78 -8.26 9.18
N LYS A 185 8.07 -8.62 8.99
CA LYS A 185 8.87 -9.39 9.96
C LYS A 185 10.17 -8.65 10.30
N GLN A 186 10.53 -8.59 11.59
CA GLN A 186 11.88 -8.28 12.07
C GLN A 186 12.11 -9.03 13.40
N TYR A 187 13.12 -9.88 13.48
CA TYR A 187 13.34 -10.72 14.66
C TYR A 187 14.78 -11.20 14.84
N ALA A 188 15.08 -11.73 16.03
CA ALA A 188 16.25 -12.55 16.35
C ALA A 188 15.83 -14.01 16.61
N GLU A 189 16.70 -14.98 16.35
CA GLU A 189 16.35 -16.41 16.35
C GLU A 189 16.31 -17.07 17.75
N THR A 190 15.53 -16.49 18.66
CA THR A 190 15.29 -17.09 19.98
C THR A 190 14.25 -18.21 19.92
N ASP A 191 14.26 -19.11 20.91
CA ASP A 191 13.30 -20.23 20.96
C ASP A 191 11.86 -19.78 21.25
N ALA A 192 11.69 -18.57 21.82
CA ALA A 192 10.39 -17.93 21.95
C ALA A 192 9.88 -17.47 20.57
N VAL A 193 10.75 -16.84 19.77
CA VAL A 193 10.44 -16.39 18.40
C VAL A 193 10.15 -17.57 17.47
N LYS A 194 10.97 -18.63 17.49
CA LYS A 194 10.81 -19.82 16.62
C LYS A 194 9.40 -20.40 16.71
N LYS A 195 8.84 -20.55 17.91
CA LYS A 195 7.46 -21.04 18.12
C LYS A 195 6.39 -20.15 17.46
N ILE A 196 6.58 -18.83 17.44
CA ILE A 196 5.65 -17.92 16.75
C ILE A 196 5.81 -18.05 15.23
N LEU A 197 7.05 -18.15 14.74
CA LEU A 197 7.34 -18.28 13.31
C LEU A 197 6.90 -19.64 12.73
N GLU A 198 7.03 -20.73 13.49
CA GLU A 198 6.45 -22.04 13.15
C GLU A 198 4.93 -21.94 12.93
N LYS A 199 4.23 -21.19 13.79
CA LYS A 199 2.78 -20.97 13.66
C LYS A 199 2.39 -19.93 12.62
N LEU A 200 3.30 -19.04 12.25
CA LEU A 200 3.15 -18.16 11.09
C LEU A 200 3.29 -18.94 9.76
N LYS A 201 4.13 -19.99 9.75
CA LYS A 201 4.40 -20.88 8.61
C LYS A 201 3.41 -22.04 8.43
N ASP A 202 2.51 -22.29 9.39
CA ASP A 202 1.34 -23.15 9.17
C ASP A 202 0.55 -22.65 7.93
N LYS A 203 -0.08 -23.55 7.14
CA LYS A 203 -0.66 -23.22 5.81
C LYS A 203 -1.61 -22.00 5.78
N ASN A 204 -2.33 -21.75 6.88
CA ASN A 204 -3.27 -20.64 7.01
C ASN A 204 -2.75 -19.53 7.95
N GLY A 205 -1.50 -19.65 8.41
CA GLY A 205 -0.96 -18.94 9.56
C GLY A 205 -1.78 -19.19 10.82
N PHE A 206 -1.94 -18.15 11.64
CA PHE A 206 -2.81 -18.17 12.81
C PHE A 206 -3.73 -16.93 12.89
N THR A 207 -4.88 -17.11 13.52
CA THR A 207 -5.86 -16.05 13.80
C THR A 207 -6.00 -15.86 15.31
N ILE A 208 -6.05 -14.60 15.75
CA ILE A 208 -6.45 -14.22 17.11
C ILE A 208 -7.83 -13.57 17.01
N SER A 209 -8.84 -14.19 17.62
CA SER A 209 -10.24 -13.75 17.59
C SER A 209 -10.60 -13.08 18.92
N PHE A 210 -11.04 -11.82 18.89
CA PHE A 210 -11.36 -11.02 20.07
C PHE A 210 -12.87 -10.86 20.27
N ILE A 211 -13.32 -11.02 21.51
CA ILE A 211 -14.70 -10.78 21.95
C ILE A 211 -14.74 -9.80 23.12
N VAL A 212 -15.90 -9.19 23.33
CA VAL A 212 -16.27 -8.49 24.56
C VAL A 212 -17.40 -9.29 25.20
N ASP A 213 -17.23 -9.70 26.47
CA ASP A 213 -18.21 -10.52 27.18
C ASP A 213 -19.35 -9.71 27.83
N GLU A 214 -20.28 -10.40 28.50
CA GLU A 214 -21.44 -9.80 29.18
C GLU A 214 -21.06 -8.73 30.23
N ASN A 215 -19.83 -8.76 30.76
CA ASN A 215 -19.32 -7.82 31.76
C ASN A 215 -18.51 -6.67 31.13
N GLY A 216 -18.36 -6.65 29.80
CA GLY A 216 -17.52 -5.69 29.08
C GLY A 216 -16.03 -6.07 29.04
N VAL A 217 -15.64 -7.27 29.46
CA VAL A 217 -14.22 -7.68 29.48
C VAL A 217 -13.78 -8.15 28.10
N VAL A 218 -12.66 -7.61 27.60
CA VAL A 218 -12.04 -8.05 26.35
C VAL A 218 -11.33 -9.38 26.55
N LYS A 219 -11.71 -10.38 25.76
CA LYS A 219 -11.13 -11.72 25.76
C LYS A 219 -10.69 -12.12 24.36
N TYR A 220 -9.70 -13.01 24.30
CA TYR A 220 -9.12 -13.50 23.05
C TYR A 220 -9.08 -15.04 23.02
N ALA A 221 -9.18 -15.59 21.82
CA ALA A 221 -8.91 -17.00 21.53
C ALA A 221 -7.99 -17.10 20.30
N VAL A 222 -7.32 -18.24 20.13
CA VAL A 222 -6.41 -18.50 19.00
C VAL A 222 -6.96 -19.63 18.15
N ASN A 223 -6.90 -19.49 16.82
CA ASN A 223 -7.28 -20.50 15.82
C ASN A 223 -8.67 -21.12 16.04
N GLY A 224 -9.66 -20.31 16.44
CA GLY A 224 -11.04 -20.77 16.68
C GLY A 224 -11.23 -21.60 17.95
N SER A 225 -10.27 -21.59 18.89
CA SER A 225 -10.47 -22.18 20.22
C SER A 225 -11.70 -21.61 20.91
N LYS A 226 -12.41 -22.45 21.67
CA LYS A 226 -13.56 -22.04 22.50
C LYS A 226 -13.13 -21.62 23.92
N GLU A 227 -11.84 -21.77 24.24
CA GLU A 227 -11.25 -21.34 25.49
C GLU A 227 -10.73 -19.90 25.35
N TYR A 228 -11.53 -18.95 25.84
CA TYR A 228 -11.24 -17.52 25.77
C TYR A 228 -10.45 -17.05 27.01
N SER A 229 -9.25 -16.51 26.79
CA SER A 229 -8.40 -15.89 27.81
C SER A 229 -8.62 -14.38 27.88
N GLU A 230 -8.35 -13.76 29.03
CA GLU A 230 -8.45 -12.29 29.18
C GLU A 230 -7.29 -11.56 28.47
N ALA A 231 -7.60 -10.48 27.75
CA ALA A 231 -6.60 -9.65 27.09
C ALA A 231 -6.09 -8.57 28.05
N VAL A 232 -5.03 -8.88 28.81
CA VAL A 232 -4.55 -8.06 29.92
C VAL A 232 -3.90 -6.76 29.42
N LYS A 233 -4.25 -5.60 30.01
CA LYS A 233 -3.68 -4.30 29.65
C LYS A 233 -2.18 -4.23 29.97
N ALA A 234 -1.35 -3.98 28.96
CA ALA A 234 0.09 -3.79 29.14
C ALA A 234 0.46 -2.31 29.29
N SER A 235 1.11 -1.96 30.41
CA SER A 235 1.72 -0.63 30.60
C SER A 235 3.08 -0.58 29.90
N VAL A 236 3.31 0.45 29.07
CA VAL A 236 4.48 0.51 28.19
C VAL A 236 5.14 1.88 28.24
N THR A 237 6.46 1.89 28.39
CA THR A 237 7.30 3.10 28.31
C THR A 237 7.42 3.63 26.88
N VAL A 238 7.37 4.96 26.73
CA VAL A 238 7.65 5.70 25.49
C VAL A 238 9.07 6.27 25.53
N ALA A 239 9.71 6.46 24.37
CA ALA A 239 11.05 7.02 24.30
C ALA A 239 11.01 8.55 24.37
N LYS A 240 11.76 9.15 25.31
CA LYS A 240 11.86 10.61 25.43
C LYS A 240 12.53 11.20 24.18
N GLY A 241 11.95 12.27 23.63
CA GLY A 241 12.44 12.91 22.40
C GLY A 241 12.00 12.23 21.10
N LYS A 242 11.19 11.17 21.19
CA LYS A 242 10.57 10.50 20.03
C LYS A 242 9.05 10.63 20.08
N VAL A 243 8.42 10.63 18.91
CA VAL A 243 6.96 10.58 18.75
C VAL A 243 6.39 9.27 19.33
N SER A 244 5.10 9.20 19.69
CA SER A 244 4.51 8.01 20.35
C SER A 244 3.15 7.51 19.82
N LYS A 245 2.60 8.18 18.81
CA LYS A 245 1.30 7.89 18.17
C LYS A 245 1.30 8.47 16.74
N ALA A 246 0.48 7.93 15.83
CA ALA A 246 0.53 8.30 14.40
C ALA A 246 0.03 9.74 14.13
N GLU A 247 -0.89 10.23 14.95
CA GLU A 247 -1.56 11.53 14.79
C GLU A 247 -0.62 12.73 15.04
N ASP A 248 0.58 12.50 15.58
CA ASP A 248 1.62 13.54 15.68
C ASP A 248 2.40 13.71 14.36
N ILE A 249 2.32 12.76 13.42
CA ILE A 249 2.97 12.83 12.09
C ILE A 249 2.02 12.78 10.90
N LYS A 250 0.74 12.41 11.11
CA LYS A 250 -0.33 12.54 10.11
C LYS A 250 -0.33 13.93 9.47
N ASP A 251 -0.66 13.98 8.17
CA ASP A 251 -0.76 15.18 7.33
C ASP A 251 0.54 16.00 7.31
N LYS A 252 1.69 15.31 7.23
CA LYS A 252 3.02 15.93 7.10
C LYS A 252 3.89 15.26 6.06
N ILE A 253 4.78 16.07 5.50
CA ILE A 253 5.81 15.64 4.56
C ILE A 253 7.16 15.89 5.24
N TYR A 254 7.93 14.81 5.47
CA TYR A 254 9.29 14.84 5.99
C TYR A 254 10.27 14.69 4.83
N LYS A 255 10.87 15.80 4.38
CA LYS A 255 11.87 15.81 3.31
C LYS A 255 13.28 15.76 3.91
N CYS A 256 13.88 14.58 3.86
CA CYS A 256 15.18 14.30 4.47
C CYS A 256 16.24 14.15 3.36
N THR A 257 17.29 14.98 3.38
CA THR A 257 18.32 15.02 2.31
C THR A 257 19.67 14.60 2.88
N ASP A 258 20.38 13.75 2.14
CA ASP A 258 21.72 13.24 2.45
C ASP A 258 22.53 13.14 1.15
N GLY A 259 23.55 13.99 1.02
CA GLY A 259 24.23 14.25 -0.27
C GLY A 259 23.25 14.64 -1.38
N ASP A 260 23.42 14.03 -2.55
CA ASP A 260 22.53 14.20 -3.72
C ASP A 260 21.21 13.41 -3.62
N THR A 261 21.05 12.60 -2.57
CA THR A 261 19.86 11.77 -2.34
C THR A 261 18.86 12.51 -1.45
N THR A 262 17.57 12.48 -1.81
CA THR A 262 16.49 13.01 -0.98
C THR A 262 15.39 11.99 -0.81
N ARG A 263 15.06 11.68 0.45
CA ARG A 263 13.97 10.79 0.83
C ARG A 263 12.83 11.61 1.41
N THR A 264 11.71 11.63 0.69
CA THR A 264 10.49 12.33 1.07
C THR A 264 9.51 11.33 1.66
N PHE A 265 9.18 11.44 2.94
CA PHE A 265 8.15 10.63 3.60
C PHE A 265 6.88 11.46 3.74
N THR A 266 5.84 11.14 2.98
CA THR A 266 4.51 11.73 3.09
C THR A 266 3.62 10.82 3.92
N PHE A 267 3.06 11.34 5.02
CA PHE A 267 2.19 10.60 5.93
C PHE A 267 0.75 11.11 5.85
N PHE A 268 -0.18 10.20 5.57
CA PHE A 268 -1.62 10.41 5.56
C PHE A 268 -2.26 9.88 6.85
N ASP A 269 -3.57 9.64 6.88
CA ASP A 269 -4.30 9.08 8.03
C ASP A 269 -3.66 7.81 8.60
N ASN A 270 -3.63 6.73 7.82
CA ASN A 270 -3.11 5.41 8.21
C ASN A 270 -2.08 4.85 7.21
N SER A 271 -1.73 5.66 6.19
CA SER A 271 -0.96 5.25 5.02
C SER A 271 0.13 6.26 4.71
N TYR A 272 1.13 5.81 3.95
CA TYR A 272 2.31 6.60 3.63
C TYR A 272 2.70 6.42 2.16
N ILE A 273 3.46 7.39 1.65
CA ILE A 273 4.31 7.24 0.47
C ILE A 273 5.71 7.71 0.85
N VAL A 274 6.72 6.89 0.59
CA VAL A 274 8.13 7.28 0.60
C VAL A 274 8.62 7.34 -0.83
N GLU A 275 9.05 8.52 -1.27
CA GLU A 275 9.79 8.70 -2.53
C GLU A 275 11.27 8.85 -2.21
N ASN A 276 12.13 8.17 -2.96
CA ASN A 276 13.58 8.35 -2.89
C ASN A 276 14.09 8.90 -4.22
N GLY A 277 14.50 10.16 -4.23
CA GLY A 277 15.00 10.87 -5.41
C GLY A 277 16.51 11.06 -5.41
N VAL A 278 17.08 11.15 -6.61
CA VAL A 278 18.48 11.51 -6.86
C VAL A 278 18.47 12.71 -7.81
N GLY A 279 18.90 13.87 -7.30
CA GLY A 279 18.58 15.16 -7.94
C GLY A 279 17.06 15.33 -8.16
N ASP A 280 16.66 15.88 -9.30
CA ASP A 280 15.27 16.18 -9.65
C ASP A 280 14.42 14.95 -10.09
N LYS A 281 14.89 13.72 -9.87
CA LYS A 281 14.21 12.49 -10.33
C LYS A 281 13.95 11.50 -9.20
N VAL A 282 12.70 11.07 -9.05
CA VAL A 282 12.33 9.93 -8.20
C VAL A 282 12.93 8.65 -8.78
N ALA A 283 13.82 7.99 -8.03
CA ALA A 283 14.52 6.78 -8.43
C ALA A 283 13.79 5.49 -8.01
N TYR A 284 13.00 5.56 -6.93
CA TYR A 284 11.98 4.58 -6.55
C TYR A 284 10.98 5.17 -5.55
N TRP A 285 9.86 4.49 -5.36
CA TRP A 285 8.86 4.83 -4.34
C TRP A 285 8.28 3.58 -3.67
N ILE A 286 7.78 3.78 -2.45
CA ILE A 286 7.17 2.74 -1.60
C ILE A 286 5.92 3.33 -0.94
N GLY A 287 4.76 2.72 -1.14
CA GLY A 287 3.51 3.04 -0.45
C GLY A 287 3.02 1.88 0.42
N GLY A 288 2.35 2.20 1.52
CA GLY A 288 1.75 1.20 2.40
C GLY A 288 1.10 1.80 3.64
N HIS A 289 0.93 0.98 4.67
CA HIS A 289 0.31 1.38 5.95
C HIS A 289 1.36 1.64 7.03
N TYR A 290 1.11 2.59 7.93
CA TYR A 290 2.01 2.88 9.05
C TYR A 290 1.27 3.05 10.38
N ASP A 291 2.01 2.94 11.48
CA ASP A 291 1.58 3.38 12.81
C ASP A 291 2.81 3.66 13.69
N ILE A 292 2.64 4.40 14.79
CA ILE A 292 3.69 4.60 15.80
C ILE A 292 3.35 3.83 17.07
N GLN A 293 4.12 2.77 17.29
CA GLN A 293 3.94 1.81 18.37
C GLN A 293 5.19 1.84 19.26
N ARG A 294 5.03 2.21 20.53
CA ARG A 294 6.13 2.32 21.51
C ARG A 294 7.28 3.27 21.10
N SER A 295 6.96 4.32 20.33
CA SER A 295 7.93 5.23 19.68
C SER A 295 8.77 4.63 18.55
N THR A 296 8.47 3.41 18.11
CA THR A 296 8.89 2.87 16.82
C THR A 296 7.82 3.22 15.78
N LEU A 297 8.22 3.88 14.69
CA LEU A 297 7.43 4.00 13.47
C LEU A 297 7.55 2.69 12.70
N LEU A 298 6.46 1.94 12.62
CA LEU A 298 6.36 0.68 11.90
C LEU A 298 5.65 0.96 10.57
N MET A 299 6.29 0.60 9.47
CA MET A 299 5.79 0.84 8.11
C MET A 299 5.76 -0.47 7.35
N ARG A 300 4.58 -0.85 6.83
CA ARG A 300 4.35 -2.08 6.08
C ARG A 300 4.03 -1.75 4.63
N PRO A 301 4.93 -2.02 3.66
CA PRO A 301 4.66 -1.80 2.25
C PRO A 301 3.51 -2.63 1.71
N ALA A 302 2.82 -2.09 0.72
CA ALA A 302 1.80 -2.77 -0.09
C ALA A 302 2.03 -2.53 -1.60
N TYR A 303 2.40 -1.29 -1.96
CA TYR A 303 2.63 -0.80 -3.32
C TYR A 303 4.07 -0.33 -3.47
N TYR A 304 4.76 -0.70 -4.56
CA TYR A 304 6.17 -0.35 -4.77
C TYR A 304 6.63 -0.62 -6.20
N ASN A 305 7.54 0.20 -6.73
CA ASN A 305 8.11 0.03 -8.08
C ASN A 305 9.50 -0.66 -8.11
N LYS A 306 10.05 -1.03 -6.95
CA LYS A 306 11.27 -1.85 -6.79
C LYS A 306 11.09 -2.86 -5.64
N PRO A 307 11.93 -3.91 -5.51
CA PRO A 307 11.94 -4.77 -4.34
C PRO A 307 12.07 -3.97 -3.03
N VAL A 308 11.39 -4.43 -1.98
CA VAL A 308 11.33 -3.79 -0.65
C VAL A 308 11.36 -4.83 0.46
N TYR A 309 11.76 -4.42 1.66
CA TYR A 309 11.62 -5.25 2.86
C TYR A 309 10.14 -5.44 3.22
N SER A 310 9.79 -6.55 3.87
CA SER A 310 8.42 -6.82 4.34
C SER A 310 7.90 -5.79 5.37
N MET A 311 8.83 -5.08 6.02
CA MET A 311 8.59 -4.02 7.00
C MET A 311 9.78 -3.06 7.02
N TYR A 312 9.55 -1.81 7.40
CA TYR A 312 10.58 -0.88 7.85
C TYR A 312 10.28 -0.44 9.29
N ALA A 313 11.33 -0.32 10.10
CA ALA A 313 11.26 0.15 11.48
C ALA A 313 12.15 1.39 11.67
N TYR A 314 11.51 2.53 11.96
CA TYR A 314 12.16 3.82 12.18
C TYR A 314 11.81 4.38 13.57
N SER A 315 12.37 5.53 13.93
CA SER A 315 11.86 6.36 15.02
C SER A 315 11.89 7.84 14.63
N VAL A 316 10.74 8.51 14.74
CA VAL A 316 10.61 9.95 14.45
C VAL A 316 10.93 10.75 15.71
N GLY A 317 11.87 11.69 15.60
CA GLY A 317 12.22 12.64 16.66
C GLY A 317 11.23 13.78 16.77
N THR A 318 11.05 14.30 17.99
CA THR A 318 10.29 15.54 18.24
C THR A 318 10.98 16.78 17.67
N GLU A 319 12.23 16.64 17.25
CA GLU A 319 13.06 17.65 16.57
C GLU A 319 13.24 17.35 15.06
N ASN A 320 12.19 16.85 14.41
CA ASN A 320 12.10 16.67 12.95
C ASN A 320 13.20 15.77 12.33
N THR A 321 13.57 14.71 13.04
CA THR A 321 14.51 13.68 12.56
C THR A 321 13.81 12.35 12.30
N ILE A 322 14.32 11.57 11.34
CA ILE A 322 13.95 10.16 11.15
C ILE A 322 15.21 9.32 11.34
N SER A 323 15.22 8.48 12.38
CA SER A 323 16.31 7.54 12.65
C SER A 323 15.95 6.12 12.22
N MET A 324 16.87 5.43 11.56
CA MET A 324 16.85 3.99 11.31
C MET A 324 17.94 3.32 12.17
N SER A 325 17.75 2.07 12.58
CA SER A 325 18.83 1.28 13.18
C SER A 325 18.76 -0.17 12.68
N ASN A 326 19.93 -0.72 12.37
CA ASN A 326 20.13 -2.11 11.96
C ASN A 326 20.55 -3.03 13.14
N GLY A 327 20.62 -2.50 14.36
CA GLY A 327 21.12 -3.21 15.56
C GLY A 327 22.53 -2.79 15.99
N GLU A 328 23.37 -2.32 15.07
CA GLU A 328 24.75 -1.91 15.34
C GLU A 328 24.94 -0.40 15.22
N THR A 329 24.42 0.21 14.16
CA THR A 329 24.46 1.65 13.89
C THR A 329 23.07 2.29 14.02
N THR A 330 23.02 3.62 14.04
CA THR A 330 21.76 4.38 14.02
C THR A 330 21.90 5.62 13.13
N THR A 331 21.65 5.44 11.83
CA THR A 331 21.61 6.55 10.87
C THR A 331 20.42 7.45 11.18
N THR A 332 20.68 8.72 11.48
CA THR A 332 19.65 9.72 11.79
C THR A 332 19.66 10.82 10.74
N MET A 333 18.60 10.86 9.94
CA MET A 333 18.40 11.88 8.92
C MET A 333 17.70 13.08 9.55
N SER A 334 18.21 14.29 9.30
CA SER A 334 17.52 15.55 9.59
C SER A 334 16.57 15.87 8.44
N CYS A 335 15.34 16.27 8.74
CA CYS A 335 14.30 16.48 7.73
C CYS A 335 13.74 17.91 7.82
N ASN A 336 13.52 18.53 6.67
CA ASN A 336 12.56 19.62 6.57
C ASN A 336 11.14 19.02 6.73
N VAL A 337 10.23 19.72 7.39
CA VAL A 337 8.88 19.22 7.68
C VAL A 337 7.85 20.30 7.36
N GLU A 338 6.96 19.97 6.43
CA GLU A 338 5.84 20.80 6.00
C GLU A 338 4.50 20.08 6.24
N SER A 339 3.43 20.86 6.37
CA SER A 339 2.06 20.35 6.58
C SER A 339 1.38 20.08 5.23
N SER A 340 0.56 19.03 5.18
CA SER A 340 -0.07 18.52 3.97
C SER A 340 -1.53 19.00 3.88
N GLU A 341 -1.77 20.16 3.25
CA GLU A 341 -3.11 20.77 3.15
C GLU A 341 -3.98 20.19 2.00
N TYR A 342 -4.14 18.87 1.96
CA TYR A 342 -4.91 18.20 0.90
C TYR A 342 -6.26 17.68 1.39
N LYS A 343 -7.29 17.83 0.54
CA LYS A 343 -8.58 17.16 0.75
C LYS A 343 -8.42 15.67 0.42
N TYR A 344 -8.75 14.82 1.38
CA TYR A 344 -8.79 13.37 1.18
C TYR A 344 -9.88 12.99 0.17
N GLU A 345 -9.52 12.08 -0.73
CA GLU A 345 -10.44 11.44 -1.67
C GLU A 345 -10.90 10.09 -1.09
N LYS A 346 -12.16 9.72 -1.33
CA LYS A 346 -12.73 8.48 -0.77
C LYS A 346 -12.77 7.40 -1.84
N ALA A 347 -12.14 6.25 -1.59
CA ALA A 347 -12.18 5.11 -2.51
C ALA A 347 -13.61 4.74 -2.95
N SER A 348 -14.60 4.83 -2.06
CA SER A 348 -16.02 4.59 -2.35
C SER A 348 -16.57 5.39 -3.54
N ASP A 349 -16.05 6.59 -3.76
CA ASP A 349 -16.61 7.55 -4.70
C ASP A 349 -16.12 7.25 -6.14
N PHE A 350 -15.04 6.44 -6.27
CA PHE A 350 -14.45 5.97 -7.53
C PHE A 350 -14.82 4.52 -7.88
N VAL A 351 -15.58 3.81 -7.04
CA VAL A 351 -16.05 2.44 -7.35
C VAL A 351 -17.03 2.48 -8.52
N GLY A 352 -16.67 1.86 -9.63
CA GLY A 352 -17.47 1.87 -10.86
C GLY A 352 -16.68 1.43 -12.10
N GLU A 353 -17.35 1.57 -13.24
CA GLU A 353 -16.78 1.47 -14.58
C GLU A 353 -16.55 2.88 -15.12
N TRP A 354 -15.46 3.08 -15.85
CA TRP A 354 -14.98 4.39 -16.30
C TRP A 354 -14.36 4.28 -17.70
N GLN A 355 -14.56 5.30 -18.52
CA GLN A 355 -14.20 5.28 -19.94
C GLN A 355 -13.44 6.52 -20.38
N ASN A 356 -12.60 6.37 -21.41
CA ASN A 356 -11.97 7.48 -22.12
C ASN A 356 -11.57 7.06 -23.54
N ILE A 357 -11.53 8.00 -24.49
CA ILE A 357 -10.99 7.76 -25.84
C ILE A 357 -9.81 8.71 -26.05
N LYS A 358 -8.64 8.14 -26.34
CA LYS A 358 -7.37 8.87 -26.45
C LYS A 358 -6.55 8.32 -27.61
N ASP A 359 -6.09 9.20 -28.49
CA ASP A 359 -5.25 8.87 -29.65
C ASP A 359 -5.82 7.76 -30.56
N GLY A 360 -7.16 7.63 -30.61
CA GLY A 360 -7.88 6.59 -31.36
C GLY A 360 -8.04 5.25 -30.64
N ILE A 361 -7.60 5.16 -29.38
CA ILE A 361 -7.71 3.97 -28.53
C ILE A 361 -8.84 4.18 -27.51
N GLU A 362 -9.75 3.22 -27.42
CA GLU A 362 -10.84 3.17 -26.43
C GLU A 362 -10.33 2.51 -25.14
N TRP A 363 -10.45 3.21 -24.01
CA TRP A 363 -10.02 2.73 -22.69
C TRP A 363 -11.22 2.46 -21.79
N ASN A 364 -11.24 1.29 -21.15
CA ASN A 364 -12.20 0.91 -20.12
C ASN A 364 -11.44 0.59 -18.82
N PHE A 365 -11.82 1.24 -17.72
CA PHE A 365 -11.19 1.12 -16.40
C PHE A 365 -12.26 0.83 -15.34
N THR A 366 -12.17 -0.31 -14.67
CA THR A 366 -13.13 -0.75 -13.65
C THR A 366 -12.43 -0.83 -12.29
N LEU A 367 -12.96 -0.09 -11.33
CA LEU A 367 -12.50 -0.05 -9.93
C LEU A 367 -13.56 -0.69 -9.04
N LYS A 368 -13.25 -1.83 -8.42
CA LYS A 368 -14.21 -2.63 -7.64
C LYS A 368 -14.08 -2.40 -6.13
N ALA A 369 -15.19 -2.57 -5.41
CA ALA A 369 -15.30 -2.32 -3.97
C ALA A 369 -14.49 -3.29 -3.07
N ASP A 370 -14.01 -4.39 -3.62
CA ASP A 370 -13.12 -5.37 -2.97
C ASP A 370 -11.63 -5.01 -3.09
N GLY A 371 -11.30 -3.87 -3.72
CA GLY A 371 -9.93 -3.45 -4.01
C GLY A 371 -9.36 -4.07 -5.29
N SER A 372 -10.13 -4.81 -6.09
CA SER A 372 -9.71 -5.28 -7.42
C SER A 372 -9.88 -4.18 -8.47
N TYR A 373 -8.98 -4.12 -9.46
CA TYR A 373 -9.19 -3.35 -10.69
C TYR A 373 -8.91 -4.16 -11.96
N GLU A 374 -9.54 -3.72 -13.05
CA GLU A 374 -9.29 -4.14 -14.42
C GLU A 374 -9.21 -2.90 -15.31
N LEU A 375 -8.17 -2.80 -16.13
CA LEU A 375 -7.96 -1.74 -17.11
C LEU A 375 -7.68 -2.39 -18.46
N SER A 376 -8.33 -1.92 -19.52
CA SER A 376 -8.16 -2.45 -20.88
C SER A 376 -8.24 -1.36 -21.93
N ALA A 377 -7.53 -1.54 -23.03
CA ALA A 377 -7.45 -0.59 -24.14
C ALA A 377 -7.62 -1.29 -25.49
N PHE A 378 -8.40 -0.70 -26.38
CA PHE A 378 -8.79 -1.29 -27.66
C PHE A 378 -8.53 -0.36 -28.85
N GLU A 379 -7.87 -0.89 -29.87
CA GLU A 379 -7.69 -0.29 -31.19
C GLU A 379 -8.69 -0.96 -32.14
N GLY A 380 -9.91 -0.43 -32.19
CA GLY A 380 -11.05 -1.13 -32.79
C GLY A 380 -11.35 -2.44 -32.05
N GLN A 381 -11.33 -3.58 -32.75
CA GLN A 381 -11.55 -4.89 -32.12
C GLN A 381 -10.30 -5.51 -31.47
N LYS A 382 -9.13 -4.88 -31.60
CA LYS A 382 -7.85 -5.41 -31.10
C LYS A 382 -7.58 -4.87 -29.70
N ASN A 383 -7.52 -5.75 -28.70
CA ASN A 383 -6.96 -5.40 -27.40
C ASN A 383 -5.45 -5.05 -27.58
N VAL A 384 -5.07 -3.86 -27.13
CA VAL A 384 -3.70 -3.30 -27.22
C VAL A 384 -3.04 -3.03 -25.86
N GLU A 385 -3.82 -3.04 -24.78
CA GLU A 385 -3.31 -3.07 -23.41
C GLU A 385 -4.34 -3.73 -22.50
N SER A 386 -3.87 -4.49 -21.51
CA SER A 386 -4.69 -4.99 -20.41
C SER A 386 -3.83 -5.03 -19.16
N LYS A 387 -4.34 -4.49 -18.06
CA LYS A 387 -3.68 -4.41 -16.75
C LYS A 387 -4.71 -4.75 -15.66
N SER A 388 -4.40 -5.65 -14.74
CA SER A 388 -5.29 -6.00 -13.64
C SER A 388 -4.52 -6.28 -12.34
N GLY A 389 -5.18 -6.04 -11.21
CA GLY A 389 -4.59 -6.25 -9.89
C GLY A 389 -5.37 -5.57 -8.77
N VAL A 390 -4.65 -4.97 -7.82
CA VAL A 390 -5.22 -4.35 -6.62
C VAL A 390 -4.97 -2.85 -6.54
N TRP A 391 -5.92 -2.10 -5.97
CA TRP A 391 -5.86 -0.65 -5.82
C TRP A 391 -6.30 -0.15 -4.44
N GLU A 392 -5.84 1.04 -4.07
CA GLU A 392 -6.23 1.74 -2.83
C GLU A 392 -6.03 3.26 -2.99
N VAL A 393 -6.64 4.07 -2.11
CA VAL A 393 -6.46 5.53 -2.09
C VAL A 393 -5.72 5.96 -0.82
N TYR A 394 -4.55 6.59 -0.99
CA TYR A 394 -3.74 7.14 0.10
C TYR A 394 -3.80 8.67 0.06
N GLY A 395 -4.63 9.25 0.94
CA GLY A 395 -4.91 10.68 0.96
C GLY A 395 -5.64 11.14 -0.30
N TYR A 396 -4.88 11.62 -1.27
CA TYR A 396 -5.32 12.05 -2.60
C TYR A 396 -4.55 11.34 -3.72
N HIS A 397 -3.80 10.27 -3.42
CA HIS A 397 -3.14 9.43 -4.41
C HIS A 397 -3.92 8.15 -4.66
N LEU A 398 -4.11 7.78 -5.93
CA LEU A 398 -4.50 6.42 -6.32
C LEU A 398 -3.24 5.56 -6.40
N MET A 399 -3.26 4.44 -5.70
CA MET A 399 -2.22 3.42 -5.70
C MET A 399 -2.73 2.19 -6.46
N MET A 400 -1.92 1.62 -7.35
CA MET A 400 -2.26 0.44 -8.14
C MET A 400 -1.07 -0.51 -8.17
N ARG A 401 -1.32 -1.82 -8.05
CA ARG A 401 -0.30 -2.87 -8.20
C ARG A 401 -0.79 -3.92 -9.18
N ASN A 402 -0.03 -4.12 -10.26
CA ASN A 402 -0.34 -5.09 -11.30
C ASN A 402 -0.05 -6.52 -10.80
N SER A 403 -0.97 -7.44 -11.10
CA SER A 403 -0.80 -8.89 -10.95
C SER A 403 -0.98 -9.67 -12.25
N GLY A 404 -1.57 -9.05 -13.28
CA GLY A 404 -1.66 -9.60 -14.63
C GLY A 404 -1.66 -8.48 -15.67
N CYS A 405 -0.93 -8.67 -16.78
CA CYS A 405 -0.88 -7.71 -17.86
C CYS A 405 -0.83 -8.40 -19.24
N LEU A 406 -1.24 -7.72 -20.32
CA LEU A 406 -1.15 -8.23 -21.69
C LEU A 406 0.30 -8.42 -22.15
N HIS A 407 1.22 -7.59 -21.63
CA HIS A 407 2.64 -7.60 -21.97
C HIS A 407 3.51 -7.70 -20.69
N PRO A 408 3.61 -8.88 -20.05
CA PRO A 408 4.29 -9.04 -18.76
C PRO A 408 5.71 -8.48 -18.72
N ASP A 409 6.51 -8.73 -19.76
CA ASP A 409 7.92 -8.31 -19.87
C ASP A 409 8.11 -6.78 -19.92
N LYS A 410 7.02 -6.01 -20.05
CA LYS A 410 7.01 -4.54 -20.13
C LYS A 410 6.16 -3.87 -19.05
N CYS A 411 5.44 -4.65 -18.23
CA CYS A 411 4.43 -4.10 -17.34
C CYS A 411 5.04 -3.51 -16.08
N THR A 412 4.83 -2.22 -15.83
CA THR A 412 5.26 -1.56 -14.60
C THR A 412 4.56 -2.19 -13.38
N SER A 413 5.32 -2.65 -12.39
CA SER A 413 4.81 -3.51 -11.29
C SER A 413 3.79 -2.82 -10.37
N SER A 414 4.02 -1.55 -10.04
CA SER A 414 3.05 -0.69 -9.35
C SER A 414 3.05 0.70 -9.95
N ILE A 415 1.87 1.32 -10.03
CA ILE A 415 1.65 2.69 -10.49
C ILE A 415 1.09 3.49 -9.31
N HIS A 416 1.48 4.75 -9.19
CA HIS A 416 0.79 5.72 -8.35
C HIS A 416 0.64 7.04 -9.10
N GLY A 417 -0.31 7.86 -8.66
CA GLY A 417 -0.60 9.16 -9.26
C GLY A 417 -1.59 9.94 -8.43
N GLN A 418 -1.68 11.24 -8.67
CA GLN A 418 -2.64 12.10 -7.97
C GLN A 418 -4.05 11.85 -8.51
N LEU A 419 -5.00 11.60 -7.62
CA LEU A 419 -6.40 11.39 -7.89
C LEU A 419 -7.16 12.68 -7.62
N GLN A 420 -8.10 13.04 -8.50
CA GLN A 420 -8.95 14.22 -8.32
C GLN A 420 -10.39 13.90 -8.68
N THR A 421 -11.29 14.02 -7.70
CA THR A 421 -12.75 13.94 -7.86
C THR A 421 -13.24 14.93 -8.91
N GLY A 422 -13.96 14.45 -9.92
CA GLY A 422 -14.65 15.28 -10.91
C GLY A 422 -16.00 15.84 -10.42
N PRO A 423 -16.83 16.37 -11.33
CA PRO A 423 -18.15 16.89 -10.99
C PRO A 423 -19.06 15.82 -10.37
N ILE A 424 -19.88 16.21 -9.39
CA ILE A 424 -20.95 15.35 -8.86
C ILE A 424 -22.22 15.56 -9.68
N ASP A 425 -22.74 14.50 -10.28
CA ASP A 425 -24.08 14.50 -10.86
C ASP A 425 -25.14 14.60 -9.74
N LYS A 426 -26.07 15.55 -9.90
CA LYS A 426 -27.13 15.84 -8.94
C LYS A 426 -28.27 14.82 -8.96
N ALA A 427 -28.42 14.03 -10.03
CA ALA A 427 -29.46 13.02 -10.13
C ALA A 427 -29.07 11.72 -9.39
N THR A 428 -27.84 11.26 -9.57
CA THR A 428 -27.31 10.03 -8.93
C THR A 428 -26.55 10.28 -7.63
N ASN A 429 -26.11 11.52 -7.35
CA ASN A 429 -25.18 11.87 -6.27
C ASN A 429 -23.88 11.03 -6.32
N LYS A 430 -23.37 10.80 -7.53
CA LYS A 430 -22.06 10.17 -7.82
C LYS A 430 -21.17 11.13 -8.62
N ILE A 431 -19.87 10.86 -8.68
CA ILE A 431 -18.97 11.58 -9.57
C ILE A 431 -19.24 11.16 -11.03
N SER A 432 -19.21 12.10 -11.97
CA SER A 432 -19.39 11.82 -13.42
C SER A 432 -18.08 11.46 -14.12
N GLY A 433 -16.97 11.41 -13.38
CA GLY A 433 -15.61 11.17 -13.86
C GLY A 433 -14.56 11.62 -12.84
N PHE A 434 -13.28 11.39 -13.16
CA PHE A 434 -12.14 11.79 -12.33
C PHE A 434 -10.88 12.02 -13.17
N SER A 435 -9.89 12.70 -12.58
CA SER A 435 -8.52 12.76 -13.12
C SER A 435 -7.58 11.86 -12.32
N PHE A 436 -6.68 11.17 -13.01
CA PHE A 436 -5.60 10.36 -12.44
C PHE A 436 -4.28 10.79 -13.09
N ILE A 437 -3.52 11.64 -12.39
CA ILE A 437 -2.27 12.23 -12.89
C ILE A 437 -1.11 11.33 -12.47
N HIS A 438 -0.75 10.39 -13.34
CA HIS A 438 0.29 9.38 -13.13
C HIS A 438 1.49 9.58 -14.07
N SER A 439 2.61 8.92 -13.72
CA SER A 439 3.85 8.90 -14.50
C SER A 439 4.14 7.55 -15.19
N ASP A 440 3.16 6.64 -15.23
CA ASP A 440 3.25 5.30 -15.89
C ASP A 440 4.02 5.37 -17.23
N PRO A 441 5.17 4.68 -17.35
CA PRO A 441 6.04 4.79 -18.53
C PRO A 441 5.57 3.90 -19.69
N ASP A 442 4.64 2.98 -19.42
CA ASP A 442 4.20 1.94 -20.35
C ASP A 442 3.49 2.51 -21.59
N THR A 443 3.36 1.69 -22.64
CA THR A 443 2.78 2.10 -23.94
C THR A 443 1.83 1.03 -24.47
N PRO A 444 0.60 1.38 -24.88
CA PRO A 444 0.02 2.72 -25.01
C PRO A 444 -0.20 3.43 -23.66
N LYS A 445 -0.06 4.77 -23.63
CA LYS A 445 -0.13 5.53 -22.38
C LYS A 445 -1.56 5.65 -21.88
N ILE A 446 -1.81 5.20 -20.65
CA ILE A 446 -3.09 5.36 -19.93
C ILE A 446 -3.56 6.84 -19.98
N PRO A 447 -4.87 7.12 -20.13
CA PRO A 447 -5.44 8.46 -20.01
C PRO A 447 -5.35 9.01 -18.59
N THR A 448 -5.11 10.31 -18.45
CA THR A 448 -5.06 10.99 -17.15
C THR A 448 -6.45 11.46 -16.65
N SER A 449 -7.51 11.06 -17.34
CA SER A 449 -8.90 11.46 -17.09
C SER A 449 -9.86 10.39 -17.61
N PHE A 450 -10.89 10.08 -16.83
CA PHE A 450 -11.95 9.14 -17.22
C PHE A 450 -13.34 9.71 -16.87
N GLU A 451 -14.33 9.35 -17.67
CA GLU A 451 -15.74 9.72 -17.50
C GLU A 451 -16.59 8.48 -17.19
N ALA A 452 -17.76 8.66 -16.59
CA ALA A 452 -18.71 7.57 -16.39
C ALA A 452 -19.34 7.15 -17.75
N PRO A 453 -19.54 5.84 -18.00
CA PRO A 453 -20.23 5.36 -19.20
C PRO A 453 -21.62 5.97 -19.36
N GLN A 454 -21.99 6.27 -20.61
CA GLN A 454 -23.34 6.73 -20.96
C GLN A 454 -24.20 5.53 -21.38
N TYR A 455 -25.41 5.47 -20.84
CA TYR A 455 -26.42 4.43 -21.11
C TYR A 455 -27.68 5.09 -21.69
N GLU A 456 -28.37 4.39 -22.60
CA GLU A 456 -29.63 4.83 -23.25
C GLU A 456 -30.88 4.69 -22.36
#